data_AF-A0A952GWM5-F1
#
_entry.id   AF-A0A952GWM5-F1
#
_cell.length_a   1.000
_cell.length_b   1.000
_cell.length_c   1.000
_cell.angle_alpha   90.00
_cell.angle_beta   90.00
_cell.angle_gamma   90.00
#
_symmetry.space_group_name_H-M   'P 1'
#
loop_
_entity.id
_entity.type
_entity.pdbx_description
1 polymer ?
#
loop_
_entity_poly.entity_id
_entity_poly.type
_entity_poly.pdbx_seq_one_letter_code
_entity_poly.pdbx_strand_id
1 'polypeptide(L)'
;FDENAGRFANQEGRISPGLYCVGWARRGPTGTIGTNRPDGFAVIEKIAADIGEGAGKGGGDAFDALAAARGVRAVTFDDWKKIEEAETRRAREGAPREKFTDVAEMIAAIGSA
;
A
#
# COMPACT_ATOMS: atom_id res chain seq x y z
N PHE A 1 -0.29 7.84 17.64
CA PHE A 1 0.37 8.58 16.55
C PHE A 1 1.16 9.71 17.19
N ASP A 2 2.30 10.11 16.62
CA ASP A 2 3.05 11.28 17.11
C ASP A 2 2.64 12.50 16.28
N GLU A 3 1.73 13.31 16.83
CA GLU A 3 1.18 14.50 16.18
C GLU A 3 2.25 15.55 15.85
N ASN A 4 3.28 15.67 16.71
CA ASN A 4 4.33 16.67 16.51
C ASN A 4 5.28 16.26 15.37
N ALA A 5 5.60 14.97 15.27
CA ALA A 5 6.51 14.45 14.27
C ALA A 5 5.81 14.03 12.95
N GLY A 6 4.48 14.00 12.91
CA GLY A 6 3.70 13.59 11.73
C GLY A 6 3.96 12.15 11.29
N ARG A 7 4.28 11.26 12.23
CA ARG A 7 4.67 9.85 11.98
C ARG A 7 4.18 8.93 13.09
N PHE A 8 4.22 7.62 12.88
CA PHE A 8 3.88 6.68 13.94
C PHE A 8 4.98 6.65 15.01
N ALA A 9 4.60 6.76 16.28
CA ALA A 9 5.49 6.43 17.39
C ALA A 9 5.89 4.94 17.26
N ASN A 10 7.18 4.67 17.16
CA ASN A 10 7.71 3.34 16.92
C ASN A 10 9.09 3.17 17.57
N GLN A 11 9.42 1.94 17.93
CA GLN A 11 10.76 1.54 18.32
C GLN A 11 11.39 0.78 17.16
N GLU A 12 12.25 1.47 16.41
CA GLU A 12 12.95 0.92 15.23
C GLU A 12 12.01 0.23 14.22
N GLY A 13 10.83 0.80 14.00
CA GLY A 13 9.82 0.27 13.07
C GLY A 13 8.74 -0.58 13.71
N ARG A 14 8.89 -1.03 14.97
CA ARG A 14 7.82 -1.74 15.71
C ARG A 14 6.91 -0.73 16.43
N ILE A 15 5.61 -0.79 16.16
CA ILE A 15 4.59 0.03 16.87
C ILE A 15 4.04 -0.75 18.06
N SER A 16 3.68 -2.02 17.84
CA SER A 16 3.18 -2.96 18.86
C SER A 16 3.40 -4.40 18.37
N PRO A 17 3.15 -5.44 19.20
CA PRO A 17 3.28 -6.83 18.75
C PRO A 17 2.47 -7.11 17.48
N GLY A 18 3.14 -7.51 16.40
CA GLY A 18 2.51 -7.79 15.11
C GLY A 18 2.12 -6.54 14.28
N LEU A 19 2.54 -5.33 14.68
CA LEU A 19 2.29 -4.09 13.96
C LEU A 19 3.57 -3.27 13.78
N TYR A 20 3.87 -2.95 12.53
CA TYR A 20 5.13 -2.31 12.14
C TYR A 20 4.88 -1.17 11.13
N CYS A 21 5.85 -0.28 10.99
CA CYS A 21 5.85 0.78 10.00
C CYS A 21 7.21 0.91 9.31
N VAL A 22 7.19 1.32 8.05
CA VAL A 22 8.36 1.57 7.20
C VAL A 22 8.23 2.94 6.51
N GLY A 23 9.31 3.38 5.86
CA GLY A 23 9.37 4.58 5.05
C GLY A 23 9.07 5.85 5.85
N TRP A 24 8.36 6.78 5.21
CA TRP A 24 8.02 8.06 5.83
C TRP A 24 7.06 7.94 7.01
N ALA A 25 6.20 6.91 7.04
CA ALA A 25 5.35 6.63 8.19
C ALA A 25 6.15 6.28 9.45
N ARG A 26 7.38 5.77 9.29
CA ARG A 26 8.34 5.47 10.37
C ARG A 26 9.28 6.63 10.68
N ARG A 27 9.89 7.24 9.65
CA ARG A 27 11.02 8.19 9.79
C ARG A 27 10.64 9.66 9.59
N GLY A 28 9.45 9.96 9.08
CA GLY A 28 9.06 11.28 8.62
C GLY A 28 9.37 11.50 7.13
N PRO A 29 8.88 12.60 6.53
CA PRO A 29 8.87 12.82 5.08
C PRO A 29 10.22 13.31 4.53
N THR A 30 11.31 12.61 4.86
CA THR A 30 12.67 12.92 4.41
C THR A 30 13.30 11.72 3.70
N GLY A 31 14.15 12.02 2.72
CA GLY A 31 14.85 11.02 1.92
C GLY A 31 14.16 10.68 0.59
N THR A 32 14.92 10.07 -0.31
CA THR A 32 14.47 9.68 -1.65
C THR A 32 13.93 8.24 -1.66
N ILE A 33 13.38 7.79 -2.80
CA ILE A 33 12.96 6.40 -3.03
C ILE A 33 14.07 5.41 -2.62
N GLY A 34 15.32 5.70 -2.97
CA GLY A 34 16.47 4.85 -2.64
C GLY A 34 16.73 4.69 -1.14
N THR A 35 16.34 5.68 -0.31
CA THR A 35 16.49 5.62 1.14
C THR A 35 15.44 4.74 1.82
N ASN A 36 14.31 4.46 1.15
CA ASN A 36 13.24 3.64 1.72
C ASN A 36 13.51 2.13 1.59
N ARG A 37 14.32 1.71 0.60
CA ARG A 37 14.68 0.30 0.44
C ARG A 37 15.44 -0.29 1.64
N PRO A 38 16.56 0.29 2.11
CA PRO A 38 17.25 -0.23 3.29
C PRO A 38 16.40 -0.10 4.58
N ASP A 39 15.52 0.90 4.66
CA ASP A 39 14.57 1.04 5.75
C ASP A 39 13.59 -0.14 5.82
N GLY A 40 13.02 -0.53 4.68
CA GLY A 40 12.15 -1.71 4.59
C GLY A 40 12.87 -3.00 4.98
N PHE A 41 14.13 -3.16 4.54
CA PHE A 41 14.94 -4.32 4.95
C PHE A 41 15.19 -4.36 6.45
N ALA A 42 15.50 -3.24 7.10
CA ALA A 42 15.71 -3.23 8.55
C ALA A 42 14.46 -3.67 9.35
N VAL A 43 13.26 -3.41 8.81
CA VAL A 43 12.00 -3.78 9.48
C VAL A 43 11.57 -5.21 9.15
N ILE A 44 11.78 -5.71 7.93
CA ILE A 44 11.41 -7.10 7.60
C ILE A 44 12.22 -8.11 8.43
N GLU A 45 13.49 -7.82 8.74
CA GLU A 45 14.30 -8.65 9.64
C GLU A 45 13.68 -8.74 11.05
N LYS A 46 13.12 -7.63 11.55
CA LYS A 46 12.42 -7.62 12.84
C LYS A 46 11.11 -8.40 12.79
N ILE A 47 10.34 -8.24 11.70
CA ILE A 47 9.10 -9.00 11.50
C ILE A 47 9.40 -10.50 11.45
N ALA A 48 10.44 -10.91 10.69
CA ALA A 48 10.84 -12.31 10.58
C ALA A 48 11.26 -12.89 11.93
N ALA A 49 12.04 -12.14 12.72
CA ALA A 49 12.44 -12.55 14.08
C ALA A 49 11.25 -12.66 15.04
N ASP A 50 10.26 -11.77 14.94
CA ASP A 50 9.10 -11.74 15.84
C ASP A 50 8.04 -12.80 15.48
N ILE A 51 7.85 -13.07 14.19
CA ILE A 51 6.75 -13.94 13.73
C ILE A 51 7.08 -15.43 13.84
N GLY A 52 8.37 -15.79 13.82
CA GLY A 52 8.83 -17.19 13.88
C GLY A 52 8.17 -18.05 12.80
N GLU A 53 7.53 -19.16 13.22
CA GLU A 53 6.84 -20.10 12.32
C GLU A 53 5.49 -19.57 11.79
N GLY A 54 5.04 -18.40 12.25
CA GLY A 54 3.79 -17.79 11.81
C GLY A 54 2.82 -17.52 12.97
N ALA A 55 1.89 -16.59 12.73
CA ALA A 55 0.86 -16.21 13.71
C ALA A 55 -0.47 -16.99 13.56
N GLY A 56 -0.52 -18.02 12.72
CA GLY A 56 -1.74 -18.81 12.45
C GLY A 56 -2.91 -18.01 11.86
N LYS A 57 -2.65 -16.83 11.29
CA LYS A 57 -3.68 -15.96 10.71
C LYS A 57 -4.10 -16.48 9.33
N GLY A 58 -5.39 -16.39 9.02
CA GLY A 58 -5.95 -16.83 7.73
C GLY A 58 -5.54 -16.01 6.49
N GLY A 59 -4.57 -15.10 6.62
CA GLY A 59 -3.93 -14.41 5.49
C GLY A 59 -4.91 -13.63 4.59
N GLY A 60 -4.66 -13.70 3.28
CA GLY A 60 -5.45 -13.04 2.25
C GLY A 60 -6.90 -13.51 2.21
N ASP A 61 -7.13 -14.83 2.25
CA ASP A 61 -8.49 -15.41 2.15
C ASP A 61 -9.42 -14.91 3.26
N ALA A 62 -8.92 -14.81 4.49
CA ALA A 62 -9.68 -14.26 5.61
C ALA A 62 -9.95 -12.76 5.45
N PHE A 63 -9.01 -12.01 4.85
CA PHE A 63 -9.20 -10.60 4.54
C PHE A 63 -10.24 -10.41 3.42
N ASP A 64 -10.18 -11.22 2.37
CA ASP A 64 -11.11 -11.15 1.24
C ASP A 64 -12.55 -11.46 1.67
N ALA A 65 -12.73 -12.48 2.51
CA ALA A 65 -14.02 -12.78 3.11
C ALA A 65 -14.55 -11.61 3.96
N LEU A 66 -13.68 -10.96 4.75
CA LEU A 66 -14.05 -9.80 5.56
C LEU A 66 -14.40 -8.58 4.69
N ALA A 67 -13.64 -8.33 3.63
CA ALA A 67 -13.87 -7.24 2.69
C ALA A 67 -15.22 -7.42 1.98
N ALA A 68 -15.52 -8.63 1.52
CA ALA A 68 -16.79 -8.99 0.91
C ALA A 68 -17.97 -8.81 1.88
N ALA A 69 -17.84 -9.31 3.12
CA ALA A 69 -18.87 -9.15 4.16
C ALA A 69 -19.16 -7.68 4.50
N ARG A 70 -18.18 -6.78 4.28
CA ARG A 70 -18.31 -5.33 4.48
C ARG A 70 -18.72 -4.56 3.22
N GLY A 71 -18.93 -5.23 2.09
CA GLY A 71 -19.25 -4.58 0.82
C GLY A 71 -18.10 -3.72 0.27
N VAL A 72 -16.85 -4.04 0.62
CA VAL A 72 -15.67 -3.30 0.13
C VAL A 72 -15.32 -3.82 -1.26
N ARG A 73 -15.34 -2.94 -2.26
CA ARG A 73 -14.78 -3.20 -3.58
C ARG A 73 -13.28 -2.94 -3.57
N ALA A 74 -12.48 -3.99 -3.43
CA ALA A 74 -11.03 -3.89 -3.59
C ALA A 74 -10.67 -3.67 -5.07
N VAL A 75 -9.67 -2.82 -5.33
CA VAL A 75 -9.05 -2.70 -6.66
C VAL A 75 -7.86 -3.65 -6.68
N THR A 76 -7.96 -4.71 -7.47
CA THR A 76 -6.87 -5.69 -7.59
C THR A 76 -5.73 -5.13 -8.44
N PHE A 77 -4.60 -5.85 -8.47
CA PHE A 77 -3.50 -5.49 -9.37
C PHE A 77 -3.90 -5.57 -10.85
N ASP A 78 -4.75 -6.53 -11.22
CA ASP A 78 -5.23 -6.63 -12.61
C ASP A 78 -6.23 -5.52 -12.95
N ASP A 79 -7.03 -5.07 -11.99
CA ASP A 79 -7.87 -3.88 -12.17
C ASP A 79 -7.01 -2.61 -12.34
N TRP A 80 -5.93 -2.48 -11.56
CA TRP A 80 -4.97 -1.39 -11.72
C TRP A 80 -4.34 -1.38 -13.12
N LYS A 81 -3.99 -2.54 -13.70
CA LYS A 81 -3.46 -2.61 -15.08
C LYS A 81 -4.44 -2.06 -16.10
N LYS A 82 -5.75 -2.30 -15.93
CA LYS A 82 -6.78 -1.72 -16.80
C LYS A 82 -6.84 -0.20 -16.67
N ILE A 83 -6.73 0.32 -15.45
CA ILE A 83 -6.65 1.77 -15.21
C ILE A 83 -5.41 2.34 -15.92
N GLU A 84 -4.25 1.71 -15.74
CA GLU A 84 -3.00 2.11 -16.38
C GLU A 84 -3.10 2.11 -17.91
N GLU A 85 -3.64 1.05 -18.51
CA GLU A 85 -3.86 0.98 -19.96
C GLU A 85 -4.79 2.10 -20.44
N ALA A 86 -5.88 2.34 -19.71
CA ALA A 86 -6.82 3.40 -20.02
C ALA A 86 -6.14 4.79 -19.94
N GLU A 87 -5.29 5.03 -18.94
CA GLU A 87 -4.49 6.26 -18.77
C GLU A 87 -3.49 6.48 -19.91
N THR A 88 -2.81 5.42 -20.35
CA THR A 88 -1.90 5.50 -21.50
C THR A 88 -2.66 5.74 -22.80
N ARG A 89 -3.84 5.13 -22.99
CA ARG A 89 -4.65 5.32 -24.21
C ARG A 89 -5.18 6.74 -24.37
N ARG A 90 -5.49 7.42 -23.26
CA ARG A 90 -5.97 8.81 -23.27
C ARG A 90 -4.86 9.86 -23.29
N ALA A 91 -3.60 9.45 -23.37
CA ALA A 91 -2.48 10.37 -23.34
C ALA A 91 -2.59 11.41 -24.45
N ARG A 92 -2.33 12.68 -24.12
CA ARG A 92 -2.10 13.73 -25.11
C ARG A 92 -0.82 13.42 -25.89
N GLU A 93 -0.69 14.00 -27.08
CA GLU A 93 0.52 13.90 -27.87
C GLU A 93 1.75 14.33 -27.05
N GLY A 94 2.79 13.48 -27.03
CA GLY A 94 4.01 13.69 -26.26
C GLY A 94 3.94 13.34 -24.76
N ALA A 95 2.75 13.04 -24.21
CA ALA A 95 2.62 12.58 -22.83
C ALA A 95 2.66 11.04 -22.73
N PRO A 96 3.25 10.46 -21.66
CA PRO A 96 3.26 9.00 -21.47
C PRO A 96 1.89 8.45 -21.00
N ARG A 97 1.07 9.30 -20.37
CA ARG A 97 -0.28 9.02 -19.91
C ARG A 97 -1.00 10.31 -19.55
N GLU A 98 -2.34 10.29 -19.58
CA GLU A 98 -3.17 11.27 -18.87
C GLU A 98 -3.84 10.55 -17.70
N LYS A 99 -3.66 11.05 -16.48
CA LYS A 99 -4.19 10.38 -15.29
C LYS A 99 -5.65 10.71 -15.07
N PHE A 100 -6.40 9.78 -14.49
CA PHE A 100 -7.70 10.12 -13.93
C PHE A 100 -7.52 11.02 -12.70
N THR A 101 -8.29 12.10 -12.64
CA THR A 101 -8.30 13.02 -11.48
C THR A 101 -9.59 12.88 -10.67
N ASP A 102 -10.61 12.24 -11.22
CA ASP A 102 -11.83 11.85 -10.52
C ASP A 102 -11.82 10.35 -10.17
N VAL A 103 -12.21 10.03 -8.94
CA VAL A 103 -12.20 8.65 -8.43
C VAL A 103 -13.26 7.79 -9.11
N ALA A 104 -14.45 8.33 -9.38
CA ALA A 104 -15.51 7.58 -10.03
C ALA A 104 -15.12 7.23 -11.48
N GLU A 105 -14.51 8.16 -12.21
CA GLU A 105 -13.95 7.90 -13.55
C GLU A 105 -12.84 6.84 -13.53
N MET A 106 -11.90 6.94 -12.56
CA MET A 106 -10.84 5.96 -12.37
C MET A 106 -11.40 4.55 -12.13
N ILE A 107 -12.43 4.43 -11.28
CA ILE A 107 -13.08 3.15 -10.99
C ILE A 107 -13.89 2.65 -12.19
N ALA A 108 -14.55 3.53 -12.95
CA ALA A 108 -15.28 3.16 -14.15
C ALA A 108 -14.35 2.59 -15.24
N ALA A 109 -13.07 2.99 -15.26
CA ALA A 109 -12.05 2.49 -16.19
C ALA A 109 -11.78 0.98 -16.08
N ILE A 110 -12.02 0.40 -14.90
CA ILE A 110 -11.87 -1.03 -14.65
C ILE A 110 -12.88 -1.85 -15.49
N GLY A 111 -13.97 -1.21 -15.96
CA GLY A 111 -15.10 -1.82 -16.63
C GLY A 111 -16.19 -2.28 -15.66
N SER A 112 -17.32 -2.72 -16.21
CA SER A 112 -18.33 -3.48 -15.47
C SER A 112 -17.73 -4.83 -15.05
N ALA A 113 -18.02 -5.26 -13.82
CA ALA A 113 -17.75 -6.63 -13.39
C ALA A 113 -18.56 -7.63 -14.21
#